data_AF-A0A373BY83-F1
#
_entry.id   AF-A0A373BY83-F1
#
_cell.length_a   1.000
_cell.length_b   1.000
_cell.length_c   1.000
_cell.angle_alpha   90.00
_cell.angle_beta   90.00
_cell.angle_gamma   90.00
#
_symmetry.space_group_name_H-M   'P 1'
#
loop_
_entity.id
_entity.type
_entity.pdbx_description
1 polymer ?
#
loop_
_entity_poly.entity_id
_entity_poly.type
_entity_poly.pdbx_seq_one_letter_code
_entity_poly.pdbx_strand_id
1 'polypeptide(L)'
;MIDLTGMISIPYLKKTTFTGSEKGTNFMIRKISGEEGEPDKIQAITWPGPFIFSVTEDEKKTYQEFEFSEDGIKAAVAWLNEVT
;
A
#
# COMPACT_ATOMS: atom_id res chain seq x y z
N MET A 1 5.70 -14.44 -2.19
CA MET A 1 4.54 -13.96 -2.98
C MET A 1 3.54 -13.48 -1.95
N ILE A 2 3.24 -12.18 -1.98
CA ILE A 2 2.34 -11.51 -1.07
C ILE A 2 0.90 -11.90 -1.45
N ASP A 3 0.19 -12.55 -0.53
CA ASP A 3 -1.25 -12.80 -0.63
C ASP A 3 -1.94 -12.21 0.60
N LEU A 4 -2.79 -11.21 0.36
CA LEU A 4 -3.52 -10.48 1.40
C LEU A 4 -5.03 -10.70 1.28
N THR A 5 -5.44 -11.72 0.52
CA THR A 5 -6.84 -12.08 0.32
C THR A 5 -7.50 -12.37 1.67
N GLY A 6 -8.59 -11.66 1.97
CA GLY A 6 -9.31 -11.79 3.25
C GLY A 6 -8.65 -11.10 4.45
N MET A 7 -7.42 -10.59 4.32
CA MET A 7 -6.77 -9.78 5.35
C MET A 7 -7.09 -8.29 5.23
N ILE A 8 -7.21 -7.80 3.99
CA ILE A 8 -7.50 -6.40 3.69
C ILE A 8 -8.87 -6.31 3.01
N SER A 9 -9.62 -5.27 3.38
CA SER A 9 -10.90 -4.91 2.78
C SER A 9 -11.07 -3.39 2.80
N ILE A 10 -12.01 -2.87 2.02
CA ILE A 10 -12.32 -1.43 2.05
C ILE A 10 -12.70 -0.92 3.46
N PRO A 11 -13.58 -1.60 4.24
CA PRO A 11 -13.87 -1.17 5.63
C PRO A 11 -12.65 -1.19 6.55
N TYR A 12 -11.69 -2.10 6.31
CA TYR A 12 -10.42 -2.13 7.04
C TYR A 12 -9.58 -0.88 6.71
N LEU A 13 -9.37 -0.58 5.42
CA LEU A 13 -8.57 0.57 4.98
C LEU A 13 -9.20 1.93 5.36
N LYS A 14 -10.52 1.99 5.60
CA LYS A 14 -11.17 3.18 6.18
C LYS A 14 -10.77 3.45 7.63
N LYS A 15 -10.35 2.43 8.38
CA LYS A 15 -10.06 2.52 9.82
C LYS A 15 -8.57 2.47 10.14
N THR A 16 -7.80 1.80 9.29
CA THR A 16 -6.39 1.53 9.56
C THR A 16 -5.60 1.35 8.26
N THR A 17 -4.29 1.34 8.41
CA THR A 17 -3.31 1.05 7.38
C THR A 17 -2.80 -0.39 7.56
N PHE A 18 -2.47 -1.06 6.46
CA PHE A 18 -1.76 -2.34 6.49
C PHE A 18 -0.26 -2.11 6.28
N THR A 19 0.58 -2.84 7.01
CA THR A 19 2.04 -2.86 6.81
C THR A 19 2.56 -4.30 6.82
N GLY A 20 3.62 -4.54 6.08
CA GLY A 20 4.27 -5.84 6.01
C GLY A 20 5.67 -5.74 5.43
N SER A 21 6.34 -6.87 5.29
CA SER A 21 7.64 -6.97 4.64
C SER A 21 7.75 -8.30 3.90
N GLU A 22 8.37 -8.29 2.72
CA GLU A 22 8.67 -9.48 1.92
C GLU A 22 10.13 -9.36 1.44
N LYS A 23 10.94 -10.41 1.67
CA LYS A 23 12.33 -10.54 1.16
C LYS A 23 13.25 -9.32 1.39
N GLY A 24 13.07 -8.58 2.49
CA GLY A 24 13.89 -7.41 2.81
C GLY A 24 13.36 -6.09 2.25
N THR A 25 12.22 -6.11 1.57
CA THR A 25 11.48 -4.91 1.17
C THR A 25 10.27 -4.76 2.08
N ASN A 26 10.14 -3.61 2.71
CA ASN A 26 8.97 -3.26 3.51
C ASN A 26 7.89 -2.69 2.60
N PHE A 27 6.63 -2.88 2.99
CA PHE A 27 5.50 -2.32 2.26
C PHE A 27 4.37 -1.84 3.17
N MET A 28 3.55 -0.95 2.62
CA MET A 28 2.38 -0.35 3.27
C MET A 28 1.24 -0.22 2.27
N ILE A 29 0.01 -0.48 2.71
CA ILE A 29 -1.21 -0.18 1.96
C ILE A 29 -2.11 0.69 2.84
N ARG A 30 -2.44 1.90 2.39
CA ARG A 30 -3.27 2.85 3.13
C ARG A 30 -4.35 3.48 2.25
N LYS A 31 -5.38 4.01 2.89
CA LYS A 31 -6.27 4.99 2.25
C LYS A 31 -5.57 6.35 2.17
N ILE A 32 -5.72 7.04 1.04
CA ILE A 32 -5.51 8.48 0.93
C ILE A 32 -6.84 9.14 0.52
N SER A 33 -7.17 10.28 1.13
CA SER A 33 -8.35 11.04 0.72
C SER A 33 -8.07 11.79 -0.58
N GLY A 34 -9.03 11.80 -1.49
CA GLY A 34 -8.98 12.65 -2.67
C GLY A 34 -9.03 14.13 -2.32
N GLU A 35 -8.65 14.98 -3.28
CA GLU A 35 -8.89 16.43 -3.20
C GLU A 35 -10.40 16.73 -3.28
N GLU A 36 -10.80 17.99 -3.10
CA GLU A 36 -12.21 18.38 -3.04
C GLU A 36 -12.95 17.98 -4.34
N GLY A 37 -13.85 17.00 -4.21
CA GLY A 37 -14.61 16.43 -5.33
C GLY A 37 -14.00 15.17 -5.97
N GLU A 38 -12.79 14.77 -5.57
CA GLU A 38 -12.17 13.52 -6.02
C GLU A 38 -12.46 12.34 -5.09
N PRO A 39 -12.57 11.10 -5.63
CA PRO A 39 -12.72 9.91 -4.80
C PRO A 39 -11.46 9.63 -3.98
N ASP A 40 -11.66 8.96 -2.84
CA ASP A 40 -10.56 8.33 -2.10
C ASP A 40 -9.77 7.37 -2.99
N LYS A 41 -8.49 7.14 -2.66
CA LYS A 41 -7.61 6.18 -3.34
C LYS A 41 -6.94 5.24 -2.35
N ILE A 42 -6.48 4.11 -2.85
CA ILE A 42 -5.55 3.21 -2.14
C ILE A 42 -4.14 3.61 -2.55
N GLN A 43 -3.24 3.79 -1.59
CA GLN A 43 -1.83 4.00 -1.86
C GLN A 43 -1.03 2.81 -1.34
N ALA A 44 -0.34 2.13 -2.24
CA ALA A 44 0.68 1.14 -1.92
C ALA A 44 2.04 1.81 -1.92
N ILE A 45 2.88 1.42 -0.96
CA ILE A 45 4.22 2.00 -0.78
C ILE A 45 5.21 0.89 -0.52
N THR A 46 6.38 0.93 -1.15
CA THR A 46 7.50 0.02 -0.86
C THR A 46 8.77 0.77 -0.57
N TRP A 47 9.63 0.22 0.28
CA TRP A 47 10.95 0.78 0.58
C TRP A 47 11.91 -0.29 1.09
N PRO A 48 13.24 -0.11 0.92
CA PRO A 48 14.21 -1.08 1.39
C PRO A 48 14.22 -1.17 2.91
N GLY A 49 14.20 -2.39 3.45
CA GLY A 49 14.55 -2.64 4.83
C GLY A 49 16.05 -2.40 5.09
N PRO A 50 16.49 -2.33 6.37
CA PRO A 50 15.71 -2.59 7.59
C PRO A 50 15.01 -1.34 8.16
N PHE A 51 15.18 -0.19 7.52
CA PHE A 51 14.70 1.08 8.05
C PHE A 51 13.17 1.18 8.01
N ILE A 52 12.60 1.81 9.05
CA ILE A 52 11.16 2.09 9.11
C ILE A 52 10.80 3.22 8.16
N PHE A 53 9.53 3.27 7.74
CA PHE A 53 9.02 4.25 6.79
C PHE A 53 9.42 5.71 7.13
N SER A 54 9.31 6.10 8.40
CA SER A 54 9.55 7.46 8.87
C SER A 54 11.01 7.91 8.82
N VAL A 55 11.98 6.98 8.80
CA VAL A 55 13.42 7.30 8.76
C VAL A 55 14.06 6.98 7.40
N THR A 56 13.28 6.39 6.49
CA THR A 56 13.70 6.15 5.12
C THR A 56 13.48 7.42 4.32
N GLU A 57 14.49 7.84 3.56
CA GLU A 57 14.40 8.99 2.65
C GLU A 57 13.29 8.78 1.62
N ASP A 58 12.54 9.83 1.28
CA ASP A 58 11.40 9.70 0.37
C ASP A 58 11.79 9.23 -1.04
N GLU A 59 13.01 9.54 -1.49
CA GLU A 59 13.57 9.06 -2.76
C GLU A 59 13.76 7.54 -2.81
N LYS A 60 13.82 6.87 -1.65
CA LYS A 60 13.93 5.41 -1.54
C LYS A 60 12.58 4.71 -1.42
N LYS A 61 11.48 5.47 -1.43
CA LYS A 61 10.12 4.95 -1.34
C LYS A 61 9.49 4.98 -2.72
N THR A 62 8.88 3.87 -3.12
CA THR A 62 8.09 3.80 -4.34
C THR A 62 6.63 3.83 -3.97
N TYR A 63 5.88 4.74 -4.58
CA TYR A 63 4.46 4.94 -4.33
C TYR A 63 3.67 4.54 -5.57
N GLN A 64 2.54 3.88 -5.36
CA GLN A 64 1.57 3.62 -6.42
C GLN A 64 0.15 3.78 -5.90
N GLU A 65 -0.71 4.40 -6.69
CA GLU A 65 -2.09 4.69 -6.32
C GLU A 65 -3.07 3.87 -7.16
N PHE A 66 -4.14 3.42 -6.51
CA PHE A 66 -5.19 2.60 -7.09
C PHE A 66 -6.56 3.14 -6.66
N GLU A 67 -7.59 2.72 -7.39
CA GLU A 67 -8.97 3.04 -7.04
C GLU A 67 -9.31 2.52 -5.62
N PHE A 68 -10.12 3.27 -4.86
CA PHE A 68 -10.61 2.82 -3.56
C PHE A 68 -11.77 1.83 -3.68
N SER A 69 -11.45 0.66 -4.22
CA SER A 69 -12.36 -0.46 -4.44
C SER A 69 -11.68 -1.81 -4.15
N GLU A 70 -12.46 -2.89 -4.09
CA GLU A 70 -11.94 -4.25 -3.88
C GLU A 70 -10.99 -4.67 -5.02
N ASP A 71 -11.25 -4.24 -6.26
CA ASP A 71 -10.35 -4.48 -7.38
C ASP A 71 -9.06 -3.63 -7.28
N GLY A 72 -9.16 -2.42 -6.73
CA GLY A 72 -7.98 -1.62 -6.38
C GLY A 72 -7.08 -2.30 -5.34
N ILE A 73 -7.65 -3.00 -4.35
CA ILE A 73 -6.87 -3.81 -3.40
C ILE A 73 -6.11 -4.92 -4.14
N LYS A 74 -6.77 -5.64 -5.04
CA LYS A 74 -6.12 -6.70 -5.83
C LYS A 74 -5.00 -6.14 -6.71
N ALA A 75 -5.22 -4.98 -7.33
CA ALA A 75 -4.22 -4.29 -8.14
C ALA A 75 -3.01 -3.85 -7.29
N ALA A 76 -3.24 -3.32 -6.09
CA ALA A 76 -2.18 -2.99 -5.15
C ALA A 76 -1.33 -4.22 -4.76
N VAL A 77 -1.98 -5.35 -4.46
CA VAL A 77 -1.28 -6.60 -4.12
C VAL A 77 -0.49 -7.15 -5.32
N ALA A 78 -1.06 -7.10 -6.53
CA ALA A 78 -0.38 -7.51 -7.74
C ALA A 78 0.89 -6.66 -7.96
N TRP A 79 0.77 -5.34 -7.86
CA TRP A 79 1.90 -4.42 -7.97
C TRP A 79 2.97 -4.69 -6.91
N LEU A 80 2.59 -4.90 -5.64
CA LEU A 80 3.53 -5.27 -4.59
C LEU A 80 4.35 -6.50 -4.96
N ASN A 81 3.72 -7.55 -5.51
CA ASN A 81 4.41 -8.75 -5.97
C ASN A 81 5.36 -8.53 -7.15
N GLU A 82 5.16 -7.49 -7.96
CA GLU A 82 6.06 -7.14 -9.07
C GLU A 82 7.29 -6.37 -8.58
N VAL A 83 7.16 -5.58 -7.51
CA VAL A 83 8.20 -4.68 -7.01
C VAL A 83 8.93 -5.18 -5.75
N THR A 84 8.53 -6.33 -5.18
CA THR A 84 9.17 -6.96 -4.00
C THR A 84 9.95 -8.23 -4.33
#